data_AF-I2NLP4-F1
#
_entry.id   AF-I2NLP4-F1
#
_cell.length_a   1.000
_cell.length_b   1.000
_cell.length_c   1.000
_cell.angle_alpha   90.00
_cell.angle_beta   90.00
_cell.angle_gamma   90.00
#
_symmetry.space_group_name_H-M   'P 1'
#
loop_
_entity.id
_entity.type
_entity.pdbx_description
1 polymer ?
#
loop_
_entity_poly.entity_id
_entity_poly.type
_entity_poly.pdbx_seq_one_letter_code
_entity_poly.pdbx_strand_id
1 'polypeptide(L)' 'MINPSCSGFGVIKASRQDTTETLRQIAVHNATYRGICKEQADDH' A
#
# COMPACT_ATOMS: atom_id res chain seq x y z
N MET A 1 -9.04 5.78 14.41
CA MET A 1 -7.89 4.97 14.88
C MET A 1 -6.84 4.98 13.78
N ILE A 2 -5.59 5.38 14.05
CA ILE A 2 -4.50 5.22 13.07
C ILE A 2 -3.98 3.78 13.22
N ASN A 3 -4.12 2.95 12.18
CA ASN A 3 -3.52 1.63 12.20
C ASN A 3 -1.99 1.85 12.15
N PRO A 4 -1.23 1.44 13.18
CA PRO A 4 0.21 1.70 13.24
C PRO A 4 0.95 1.08 12.04
N SER A 5 0.36 0.07 11.39
CA SER A 5 0.85 -0.54 10.14
C SER A 5 0.90 0.47 8.98
N CYS A 6 0.02 1.47 8.96
CA CYS A 6 0.00 2.50 7.92
C CYS A 6 1.05 3.61 8.15
N SER A 7 1.59 3.71 9.37
CA SER A 7 2.59 4.72 9.74
C SER A 7 4.02 4.26 9.43
N GLY A 8 4.25 2.94 9.40
CA GLY A 8 5.55 2.34 9.07
C GLY A 8 5.75 1.99 7.60
N PHE A 9 4.70 2.07 6.78
CA PHE A 9 4.73 1.66 5.37
C PHE A 9 3.89 2.61 4.49
N GLY A 10 4.19 2.70 3.20
CA GLY A 10 3.47 3.56 2.25
C GLY A 10 3.22 2.89 0.90
N VAL A 11 2.64 3.63 -0.04
CA VAL A 11 2.47 3.17 -1.43
C VAL A 11 3.84 2.99 -2.08
N ILE A 12 4.07 1.82 -2.67
CA ILE A 12 5.31 1.49 -3.37
C ILE A 12 5.13 1.79 -4.86
N LYS A 13 6.08 2.51 -5.47
CA LYS A 13 6.09 2.77 -6.91
C LYS A 13 6.82 1.64 -7.63
N ALA A 14 6.10 0.94 -8.51
CA ALA A 14 6.69 -0.09 -9.37
C ALA A 14 7.69 0.51 -10.38
N SER A 15 8.75 -0.26 -10.66
CA SER A 15 9.74 -0.02 -11.70
C SER A 15 9.45 -0.88 -12.93
N ARG A 16 9.85 -0.40 -14.11
CA ARG A 16 9.80 -1.21 -15.35
C ARG A 16 10.82 -2.36 -15.36
N GLN A 17 11.81 -2.30 -14.48
CA GLN A 17 12.84 -3.33 -14.35
C GLN A 17 12.43 -4.42 -13.35
N ASP A 18 11.30 -4.25 -12.64
CA ASP A 18 10.83 -5.24 -11.68
C ASP A 18 10.43 -6.53 -12.38
N THR A 19 10.69 -7.65 -11.71
CA THR A 19 10.21 -8.94 -12.18
C THR A 19 8.67 -9.01 -12.05
N THR A 20 8.04 -9.90 -12.81
CA THR A 20 6.59 -10.13 -12.73
C THR A 20 6.13 -10.44 -11.30
N GLU A 21 6.93 -11.21 -10.53
CA GLU A 21 6.59 -11.53 -9.13
C GLU A 21 6.67 -10.29 -8.24
N THR A 22 7.72 -9.48 -8.38
CA THR A 22 7.85 -8.21 -7.66
C THR A 22 6.68 -7.28 -7.96
N LEU A 23 6.27 -7.17 -9.23
CA LEU A 23 5.11 -6.37 -9.63
C LEU A 23 3.81 -6.87 -9.00
N ARG A 24 3.62 -8.19 -8.94
CA ARG A 24 2.47 -8.81 -8.28
C ARG A 24 2.42 -8.47 -6.80
N GLN A 25 3.55 -8.57 -6.10
CA GLN A 25 3.65 -8.22 -4.69
C GLN A 25 3.37 -6.73 -4.44
N ILE A 26 3.92 -5.84 -5.27
CA ILE A 26 3.66 -4.39 -5.20
C ILE A 26 2.17 -4.10 -5.39
N ALA A 27 1.52 -4.78 -6.34
CA ALA A 27 0.09 -4.61 -6.59
C ALA A 27 -0.75 -5.00 -5.36
N VAL A 28 -0.48 -6.17 -4.76
CA VAL A 28 -1.17 -6.63 -3.55
C VAL A 28 -0.92 -5.69 -2.38
N HIS A 29 0.33 -5.28 -2.14
CA HIS A 29 0.67 -4.32 -1.07
C HIS A 29 -0.10 -3.01 -1.20
N ASN A 30 -0.06 -2.40 -2.39
CA ASN A 30 -0.72 -1.11 -2.63
C ASN A 30 -2.24 -1.20 -2.54
N ALA A 31 -2.85 -2.31 -2.97
CA ALA A 31 -4.28 -2.54 -2.84
C ALA A 31 -4.68 -2.65 -1.36
N THR A 32 -3.96 -3.46 -0.59
CA THR A 32 -4.19 -3.63 0.86
C THR A 32 -3.98 -2.31 1.61
N TYR A 33 -2.91 -1.56 1.29
CA TYR A 33 -2.66 -0.25 1.88
C TYR A 33 -3.83 0.72 1.62
N ARG A 34 -4.37 0.75 0.40
CA ARG A 34 -5.51 1.63 0.08
C ARG A 34 -6.79 1.20 0.78
N GLY A 35 -7.04 -0.10 0.91
CA GLY A 35 -8.21 -0.59 1.66
C GLY A 35 -8.13 -0.22 3.14
N ILE A 36 -7.00 -0.53 3.79
CA ILE A 36 -6.89 -0.42 5.25
C ILE A 36 -6.56 1.01 5.71
N CYS A 37 -5.71 1.72 4.95
CA CYS A 37 -5.14 3.00 5.37
C CYS A 37 -5.83 4.22 4.76
N LYS A 38 -6.54 4.09 3.63
CA LYS A 38 -7.21 5.24 2.99
C LYS A 38 -8.59 5.53 3.61
N GLU A 39 -9.28 4.50 4.11
CA GLU A 39 -10.51 4.68 4.91
C GLU A 39 -10.25 5.41 6.24
N GLN A 40 -9.00 5.53 6.70
CA GLN A 40 -8.65 6.25 7.94
C GLN A 40 -8.41 7.75 7.75
N ALA A 41 -8.44 8.26 6.51
CA ALA A 41 -8.21 9.68 6.20
C ALA A 41 -9.51 10.50 6.03
N ASP A 42 -10.68 9.85 5.99
CA ASP A 42 -11.99 10.49 5.74
C ASP A 42 -12.93 10.51 6.96
N ASP A 43 -12.44 10.17 8.16
CA ASP A 43 -13.19 10.35 9.42
C ASP A 43 -12.83 11.74 10.00
N HIS A 44 -13.64 12.73 9.64
CA HIS A 44 -13.62 14.11 10.14
C HIS A 44 -14.14 14.20 11.58
#